data_AF-A0A7V7RHA4-F1
#
_entry.id   AF-A0A7V7RHA4-F1
#
_cell.length_a   1.000
_cell.length_b   1.000
_cell.length_c   1.000
_cell.angle_alpha   90.00
_cell.angle_beta   90.00
_cell.angle_gamma   90.00
#
_symmetry.space_group_name_H-M   'P 1'
#
loop_
_entity.id
_entity.type
_entity.pdbx_description
1 polymer ?
#
loop_
_entity_poly.entity_id
_entity_poly.type
_entity_poly.pdbx_seq_one_letter_code
_entity_poly.pdbx_strand_id
1 'polypeptide(L)'
;MSQSFRIAVQQLLSSTNISLYGLVDGLQYERFTGKELIKEKNAVVPLFDRYPDSRIAFAGPWLVDMQRRMNFSEQLVALEIFCPSVSWITTSVNLDQLVKHLQQFMNIILPEGETALLRFQDPRVQPRLGTILDEEQHSELTGITTGWVSLVNNQVYSLREKEFI
;
A
#
# COMPACT_ATOMS: atom_id res chain seq x y z
N MET A 1 -1.44 -11.48 -16.05
CA MET A 1 -1.09 -10.08 -15.77
C MET A 1 -2.09 -9.55 -14.76
N SER A 2 -1.65 -8.98 -13.63
CA SER A 2 -2.55 -8.50 -12.59
C SER A 2 -3.44 -7.35 -13.10
N GLN A 3 -4.75 -7.43 -12.83
CA GLN A 3 -5.72 -6.40 -13.26
C GLN A 3 -5.53 -5.08 -12.52
N SER A 4 -5.32 -5.14 -11.20
CA SER A 4 -5.08 -3.96 -10.36
C SER A 4 -3.82 -3.20 -10.80
N PHE A 5 -2.73 -3.91 -11.10
CA PHE A 5 -1.49 -3.30 -11.62
C PHE A 5 -1.73 -2.61 -12.97
N ARG A 6 -2.47 -3.25 -13.88
CA ARG A 6 -2.82 -2.64 -15.18
C ARG A 6 -3.59 -1.34 -15.01
N ILE A 7 -4.58 -1.32 -14.12
CA ILE A 7 -5.38 -0.12 -13.83
C ILE A 7 -4.48 1.00 -13.27
N ALA A 8 -3.61 0.68 -12.31
CA ALA A 8 -2.69 1.66 -11.74
C ALA A 8 -1.69 2.22 -12.79
N VAL A 9 -1.20 1.38 -13.71
CA VAL A 9 -0.36 1.81 -14.84
C VAL A 9 -1.15 2.68 -15.82
N GLN A 10 -2.42 2.34 -16.12
CA GLN A 10 -3.27 3.17 -16.99
C GLN A 10 -3.50 4.56 -16.39
N GLN A 11 -3.75 4.65 -15.08
CA GLN A 11 -3.84 5.93 -14.38
C GLN A 11 -2.54 6.72 -14.54
N LEU A 12 -1.38 6.08 -14.27
CA LEU A 12 -0.06 6.70 -14.45
C LEU A 12 0.15 7.23 -15.87
N LEU A 13 -0.24 6.48 -16.90
CA LEU A 13 -0.08 6.90 -18.30
C LEU A 13 -1.05 8.03 -18.70
N SER A 14 -2.18 8.16 -18.01
CA SER A 14 -3.19 9.20 -18.30
C SER A 14 -2.88 10.57 -17.70
N SER A 15 -1.85 10.68 -16.85
CA SER A 15 -1.53 11.88 -16.08
C SER A 15 -0.02 12.13 -16.02
N THR A 16 0.42 13.36 -16.26
CA THR A 16 1.86 13.71 -16.27
C THR A 16 2.44 14.06 -14.91
N ASN A 17 1.60 14.21 -13.88
CA ASN A 17 1.99 14.71 -12.56
C ASN A 17 1.69 13.72 -11.43
N ILE A 18 1.67 12.42 -11.72
CA ILE A 18 1.47 11.39 -10.70
C ILE A 18 2.58 10.34 -10.77
N SER A 19 2.77 9.68 -9.63
CA SER A 19 3.71 8.59 -9.39
C SER A 19 2.98 7.32 -9.02
N LEU A 20 3.62 6.17 -9.22
CA LEU A 20 3.08 4.85 -8.89
C LEU A 20 3.94 4.19 -7.80
N TYR A 21 3.30 3.82 -6.70
CA TYR A 21 3.94 3.12 -5.61
C TYR A 21 3.26 1.77 -5.37
N GLY A 22 4.07 0.73 -5.12
CA GLY A 22 3.59 -0.54 -4.58
C GLY A 22 3.63 -0.51 -3.06
N LEU A 23 2.48 -0.63 -2.41
CA LEU A 23 2.38 -0.89 -0.97
C LEU A 23 2.36 -2.40 -0.75
N VAL A 24 3.37 -2.92 -0.06
CA VAL A 24 3.66 -4.36 0.05
C VAL A 24 3.63 -4.79 1.51
N ASP A 25 2.97 -5.91 1.81
CA ASP A 25 3.11 -6.63 3.07
C ASP A 25 4.48 -7.34 3.08
N GLY A 26 5.43 -6.82 3.86
CA GLY A 26 6.82 -7.28 3.90
C GLY A 26 6.96 -8.72 4.37
N LEU A 27 6.08 -9.18 5.28
CA LEU A 27 6.08 -10.57 5.74
C LEU A 27 5.65 -11.53 4.62
N GLN A 28 4.66 -11.16 3.83
CA GLN A 28 4.24 -11.97 2.69
C GLN A 28 5.30 -11.97 1.58
N TYR A 29 5.95 -10.83 1.35
CA TYR A 29 7.08 -10.75 0.43
C TYR A 29 8.22 -11.70 0.82
N GLU A 30 8.62 -11.69 2.10
CA GLU A 30 9.67 -12.58 2.62
C GLU A 30 9.28 -14.05 2.43
N ARG A 31 8.05 -14.42 2.81
CA ARG A 31 7.55 -15.79 2.67
C ARG A 31 7.50 -16.28 1.23
N PHE A 32 7.17 -15.39 0.29
CA PHE A 32 7.08 -15.74 -1.12
C PHE A 32 8.46 -15.86 -1.78
N THR A 33 9.43 -15.05 -1.36
CA THR A 33 10.71 -14.87 -2.07
C THR A 33 11.90 -15.50 -1.36
N GLY A 34 11.74 -15.83 -0.08
CA GLY A 34 12.81 -16.22 0.84
C GLY A 34 13.77 -15.07 1.18
N LYS A 35 13.42 -13.82 0.87
CA LYS A 35 14.29 -12.64 1.06
C LYS A 35 13.48 -11.47 1.63
N GLU A 36 14.07 -10.74 2.56
CA GLU A 36 13.51 -9.49 3.05
C GLU A 36 13.64 -8.37 2.01
N LEU A 37 12.70 -7.41 2.04
CA LEU A 37 12.90 -6.14 1.34
C LEU A 37 14.05 -5.38 2.01
N ILE A 38 14.97 -4.88 1.19
CA ILE A 38 16.12 -4.11 1.67
C ILE A 38 15.83 -2.63 1.46
N LYS A 39 15.98 -1.84 2.53
CA LYS A 39 15.80 -0.39 2.48
C LYS A 39 16.75 0.24 1.46
N GLU A 40 16.17 0.97 0.51
CA GLU A 40 16.88 1.74 -0.50
C GLU A 40 16.38 3.17 -0.44
N LYS A 41 17.30 4.10 -0.16
CA LYS A 41 16.95 5.50 0.02
C LYS A 41 16.18 6.01 -1.21
N ASN A 42 15.03 6.63 -0.95
CA ASN A 42 14.15 7.20 -1.97
C ASN A 42 13.56 6.19 -2.97
N ALA A 43 13.59 4.87 -2.71
CA ALA A 43 13.07 3.87 -3.63
C ALA A 43 12.31 2.71 -2.96
N VAL A 44 12.82 2.20 -1.84
CA VAL A 44 12.21 1.09 -1.09
C VAL A 44 12.28 1.46 0.39
N VAL A 45 11.13 1.77 0.99
CA VAL A 45 11.07 2.36 2.34
C VAL A 45 10.07 1.60 3.21
N PRO A 46 10.47 1.13 4.41
CA PRO A 46 9.55 0.54 5.37
C PRO A 46 8.71 1.65 6.02
N LEU A 47 7.43 1.36 6.28
CA LEU A 47 6.59 2.27 7.09
C LEU A 47 6.93 2.19 8.58
N PHE A 48 7.41 1.04 9.06
CA PHE A 48 7.97 0.87 10.40
C PHE A 48 9.44 1.26 10.46
N ASP A 49 9.74 2.54 10.26
CA ASP A 49 11.12 3.05 10.32
C ASP A 49 11.44 3.76 11.65
N ARG A 50 10.51 3.77 12.61
CA ARG A 50 10.66 4.43 13.91
C ARG A 50 10.60 3.43 15.05
N TYR A 51 11.40 3.66 16.09
CA TYR A 51 11.36 2.87 17.31
C TYR A 51 9.99 3.04 18.01
N PRO A 52 9.40 1.99 18.61
CA PRO A 52 9.90 0.61 18.76
C PRO A 52 9.64 -0.32 17.57
N ASP A 53 8.81 0.11 16.61
CA ASP A 53 8.31 -0.70 15.49
C ASP A 53 9.41 -1.06 14.48
N SER A 54 10.51 -0.32 14.46
CA SER A 54 11.67 -0.61 13.59
C SER A 54 12.27 -2.00 13.79
N ARG A 55 12.03 -2.66 14.93
CA ARG A 55 12.46 -4.06 15.17
C ARG A 55 11.70 -5.08 14.32
N ILE A 56 10.49 -4.74 13.87
CA ILE A 56 9.64 -5.60 13.04
C ILE A 56 9.47 -5.02 11.63
N ALA A 57 10.36 -4.10 11.24
CA ALA A 57 10.27 -3.39 9.97
C ALA A 57 10.22 -4.31 8.75
N PHE A 58 11.00 -5.39 8.76
CA PHE A 58 11.03 -6.38 7.69
C PHE A 58 9.64 -6.99 7.43
N ALA A 59 8.89 -7.29 8.49
CA ALA A 59 7.55 -7.87 8.44
C ALA A 59 6.43 -6.82 8.27
N GLY A 60 6.78 -5.53 8.33
CA GLY A 60 5.84 -4.42 8.24
C GLY A 60 5.40 -4.10 6.81
N PRO A 61 4.63 -3.01 6.64
CA PRO A 61 4.35 -2.48 5.31
C PRO A 61 5.57 -1.78 4.71
N TRP A 62 5.75 -1.95 3.41
CA TRP A 62 6.79 -1.29 2.63
C TRP A 62 6.19 -0.54 1.45
N LEU A 63 6.79 0.60 1.11
CA LEU A 63 6.53 1.30 -0.14
C LEU A 63 7.69 1.09 -1.12
N VAL A 64 7.35 0.76 -2.35
CA VAL A 64 8.26 0.64 -3.48
C VAL A 64 7.89 1.68 -4.53
N ASP A 65 8.80 2.62 -4.81
CA ASP A 65 8.70 3.56 -5.94
C ASP A 65 8.89 2.79 -7.24
N MET A 66 7.80 2.63 -8.00
CA MET A 66 7.83 1.82 -9.21
C MET A 66 8.63 2.49 -10.32
N GLN A 67 8.72 3.82 -10.38
CA GLN A 67 9.54 4.49 -11.39
C GLN A 67 11.03 4.23 -11.22
N ARG A 68 11.49 4.08 -9.97
CA ARG A 68 12.88 3.73 -9.66
C ARG A 68 13.14 2.23 -9.65
N ARG A 69 12.12 1.42 -9.35
CA ARG A 69 12.23 -0.03 -9.19
C ARG A 69 11.29 -0.79 -10.13
N MET A 70 11.25 -0.41 -11.41
CA MET A 70 10.44 -1.11 -12.41
C MET A 70 10.80 -2.61 -12.51
N ASN A 71 12.04 -2.98 -12.19
CA ASN A 71 12.49 -4.37 -12.10
C ASN A 71 11.77 -5.20 -11.02
N PHE A 72 11.06 -4.57 -10.07
CA PHE A 72 10.25 -5.26 -9.06
C PHE A 72 8.85 -5.61 -9.57
N SER A 73 8.41 -5.03 -10.69
CA SER A 73 7.02 -5.14 -11.17
C SER A 73 6.57 -6.60 -11.36
N GLU A 74 7.34 -7.42 -12.08
CA GLU A 74 7.01 -8.84 -12.31
C GLU A 74 6.89 -9.61 -10.99
N GLN A 75 7.82 -9.37 -10.06
CA GLN A 75 7.84 -10.04 -8.77
C GLN A 75 6.67 -9.62 -7.87
N LEU A 76 6.35 -8.33 -7.81
CA LEU A 76 5.22 -7.83 -7.01
C LEU A 76 3.88 -8.27 -7.61
N VAL A 77 3.76 -8.32 -8.93
CA VAL A 77 2.59 -8.87 -9.62
C VAL A 77 2.44 -10.38 -9.34
N ALA A 78 3.54 -11.13 -9.35
CA ALA A 78 3.51 -12.56 -9.00
C ALA A 78 3.10 -12.77 -7.53
N LEU A 79 3.63 -11.93 -6.63
CA LEU A 79 3.28 -11.94 -5.21
C LEU A 79 1.78 -11.64 -4.98
N GLU A 80 1.23 -10.63 -5.65
CA GLU A 80 -0.20 -10.28 -5.59
C GLU A 80 -1.11 -11.43 -6.04
N ILE A 81 -0.73 -12.12 -7.13
CA ILE A 81 -1.46 -13.28 -7.64
C ILE A 81 -1.38 -14.47 -6.68
N PHE A 82 -0.22 -14.66 -6.03
CA PHE A 82 -0.02 -15.73 -5.07
C PHE A 82 -0.81 -15.49 -3.77
N CYS A 83 -0.81 -14.27 -3.27
CA CYS A 83 -1.56 -13.89 -2.08
C CYS A 83 -1.89 -12.38 -2.03
N PRO A 84 -3.01 -11.99 -1.41
CA PRO A 84 -3.37 -10.58 -1.25
C PRO A 84 -2.35 -9.91 -0.32
N SER A 85 -1.39 -9.20 -0.91
CA SER A 85 -0.22 -8.66 -0.21
C SER A 85 0.37 -7.41 -0.87
N VAL A 86 -0.19 -6.99 -2.01
CA VAL A 86 0.23 -5.78 -2.73
C VAL A 86 -1.00 -4.94 -3.02
N SER A 87 -0.87 -3.62 -2.86
CA SER A 87 -1.79 -2.64 -3.41
C SER A 87 -1.01 -1.55 -4.14
N TRP A 88 -1.64 -0.94 -5.13
CA TRP A 88 -1.03 0.02 -6.03
C TRP A 88 -1.60 1.40 -5.75
N ILE A 89 -0.73 2.35 -5.41
CA ILE A 89 -1.09 3.72 -5.06
C ILE A 89 -0.58 4.65 -6.15
N THR A 90 -1.48 5.42 -6.74
CA THR A 90 -1.14 6.54 -7.61
C THR A 90 -1.37 7.86 -6.88
N THR A 91 -0.41 8.79 -6.96
CA THR A 91 -0.50 10.09 -6.27
C THR A 91 0.43 11.13 -6.89
N SER A 92 0.11 12.41 -6.75
CA SER A 92 0.98 13.53 -7.13
C SER A 92 2.05 13.86 -6.08
N VAL A 93 2.00 13.28 -4.89
CA VAL A 93 3.01 13.53 -3.84
C VAL A 93 4.24 12.63 -4.01
N ASN A 94 5.38 13.08 -3.50
CA ASN A 94 6.60 12.27 -3.51
C ASN A 94 6.60 11.17 -2.44
N LEU A 95 7.54 10.23 -2.55
CA LEU A 95 7.65 9.07 -1.65
C LEU A 95 7.71 9.47 -0.18
N ASP A 96 8.50 10.47 0.19
CA ASP A 96 8.67 10.90 1.58
C ASP A 96 7.36 11.46 2.16
N GLN A 97 6.60 12.21 1.35
CA GLN A 97 5.28 12.71 1.73
C GLN A 97 4.28 11.56 1.90
N LEU A 98 4.26 10.60 0.98
CA LEU A 98 3.39 9.43 1.06
C LEU A 98 3.72 8.55 2.28
N VAL A 99 5.00 8.29 2.55
CA VAL A 99 5.45 7.54 3.74
C VAL A 99 4.97 8.23 5.02
N LYS A 100 5.20 9.54 5.14
CA LYS A 100 4.80 10.32 6.33
C LYS A 100 3.29 10.28 6.53
N HIS A 101 2.53 10.42 5.45
CA HIS A 101 1.07 10.34 5.47
C HIS A 101 0.59 8.99 5.98
N LEU A 102 1.00 7.89 5.32
CA LEU A 102 0.57 6.54 5.70
C LEU A 102 0.99 6.15 7.12
N GLN A 103 2.15 6.62 7.59
CA GLN A 103 2.61 6.40 8.97
C GLN A 103 1.65 6.96 10.02
N GLN A 104 0.90 8.03 9.71
CA GLN A 104 -0.07 8.62 10.65
C GLN A 104 -1.27 7.72 10.91
N PHE A 105 -1.59 6.81 9.97
CA PHE A 105 -2.74 5.92 10.04
C PHE A 105 -2.39 4.51 10.52
N MET A 106 -1.11 4.22 10.80
CA MET A 106 -0.67 2.89 11.23
C MET A 106 -1.18 2.54 12.64
N ASN A 107 -1.15 3.49 13.57
CA ASN A 107 -1.58 3.28 14.95
C ASN A 107 -2.93 3.98 15.15
N ILE A 108 -3.97 3.20 15.42
CA ILE A 108 -5.33 3.70 15.70
C ILE A 108 -5.67 3.48 17.17
N ILE A 109 -6.52 4.35 17.71
CA ILE A 109 -7.05 4.23 19.07
C ILE A 109 -8.44 3.62 18.97
N LEU A 110 -8.64 2.48 19.62
CA LEU A 110 -9.95 1.84 19.74
C LEU A 110 -10.84 2.63 20.72
N PRO A 111 -12.18 2.46 20.70
CA PRO A 111 -13.07 3.16 21.62
C PRO A 111 -12.74 2.97 23.11
N GLU A 112 -12.14 1.83 23.46
CA GLU A 112 -11.69 1.49 24.83
C GLU A 112 -10.35 2.17 25.23
N GLY A 113 -9.73 2.93 24.32
CA GLY A 113 -8.45 3.62 24.54
C GLY A 113 -7.20 2.77 24.20
N GLU A 114 -7.37 1.51 23.82
CA GLU A 114 -6.27 0.65 23.39
C GLU A 114 -5.72 1.08 22.03
N THR A 115 -4.40 0.95 21.84
CA THR A 115 -3.77 1.18 20.53
C THR A 115 -3.73 -0.11 19.73
N ALA A 116 -4.25 -0.07 18.51
CA ALA A 116 -4.22 -1.16 17.55
C ALA A 116 -3.49 -0.76 16.27
N LEU A 117 -2.91 -1.76 15.59
CA LEU A 117 -2.22 -1.57 14.32
C LEU A 117 -3.21 -1.73 13.16
N LEU A 118 -3.41 -0.68 12.37
CA LEU A 118 -4.24 -0.73 11.18
C LEU A 118 -3.46 -1.37 10.02
N ARG A 119 -3.95 -2.52 9.55
CA ARG A 119 -3.30 -3.30 8.49
C ARG A 119 -3.81 -2.94 7.09
N PHE A 120 -3.78 -1.66 6.71
CA PHE A 120 -4.27 -1.24 5.39
C PHE A 120 -3.44 -1.80 4.21
N GLN A 121 -2.23 -2.29 4.47
CA GLN A 121 -1.41 -3.01 3.48
C GLN A 121 -1.94 -4.40 3.13
N ASP A 122 -2.81 -4.99 3.95
CA ASP A 122 -3.48 -6.26 3.64
C ASP A 122 -4.72 -5.95 2.77
N PRO A 123 -4.72 -6.31 1.48
CA PRO A 123 -5.83 -6.02 0.58
C PRO A 123 -7.18 -6.56 1.09
N ARG A 124 -7.19 -7.65 1.85
CA ARG A 124 -8.44 -8.26 2.37
C ARG A 124 -9.14 -7.36 3.39
N VAL A 125 -8.40 -6.48 4.05
CA VAL A 125 -8.95 -5.54 5.04
C VAL A 125 -9.58 -4.33 4.35
N GLN A 126 -9.13 -3.97 3.14
CA GLN A 126 -9.52 -2.72 2.47
C GLN A 126 -11.03 -2.58 2.21
N PRO A 127 -11.77 -3.61 1.73
CA PRO A 127 -13.21 -3.49 1.55
C PRO A 127 -13.94 -3.18 2.86
N ARG A 128 -13.58 -3.88 3.94
CA ARG A 128 -14.17 -3.63 5.25
C ARG A 128 -13.76 -2.26 5.80
N LEU A 129 -12.52 -1.85 5.59
CA LEU A 129 -12.04 -0.53 5.98
C LEU A 129 -12.85 0.58 5.30
N GLY A 130 -13.06 0.48 3.99
CA GLY A 130 -13.87 1.44 3.22
C GLY A 130 -15.31 1.55 3.72
N THR A 131 -15.89 0.48 4.28
CA THR A 131 -17.24 0.49 4.89
C THR A 131 -17.30 1.04 6.32
N ILE A 132 -16.21 0.97 7.08
CA ILE A 132 -16.17 1.36 8.50
C ILE A 132 -15.78 2.83 8.66
N LEU A 133 -14.86 3.31 7.83
CA LEU A 133 -14.44 4.71 7.87
C LEU A 133 -15.60 5.61 7.43
N ASP A 134 -15.87 6.64 8.23
CA ASP A 134 -16.73 7.73 7.79
C ASP A 134 -16.07 8.54 6.66
N GLU A 135 -16.81 9.50 6.09
CA GLU A 135 -16.30 10.29 4.97
C GLU A 135 -15.09 11.17 5.34
N GLU A 136 -15.01 11.66 6.58
CA GLU A 136 -13.89 12.48 7.02
C GLU A 136 -12.64 11.61 7.17
N GLN A 137 -12.74 10.50 7.91
CA GLN A 137 -11.65 9.55 8.13
C GLN A 137 -11.13 8.94 6.82
N HIS A 138 -12.04 8.60 5.91
CA HIS A 138 -11.67 8.06 4.60
C HIS A 138 -10.99 9.12 3.73
N SER A 139 -11.49 10.35 3.75
CA SER A 139 -10.87 11.48 3.06
C SER A 139 -9.49 11.78 3.63
N GLU A 140 -9.31 11.73 4.94
CA GLU A 140 -7.99 11.87 5.58
C GLU A 140 -7.03 10.77 5.14
N LEU A 141 -7.46 9.50 5.14
CA LEU A 141 -6.60 8.39 4.75
C LEU A 141 -6.21 8.44 3.27
N THR A 142 -7.18 8.69 2.38
CA THR A 142 -6.99 8.51 0.93
C THR A 142 -6.81 9.82 0.17
N GLY A 143 -6.99 10.97 0.82
CA GLY A 143 -7.08 12.32 0.23
C GLY A 143 -5.89 12.73 -0.63
N ILE A 144 -4.69 12.28 -0.28
CA ILE A 144 -3.47 12.57 -1.04
C ILE A 144 -3.32 11.67 -2.28
N THR A 145 -4.12 10.62 -2.41
CA THR A 145 -4.03 9.65 -3.51
C THR A 145 -4.98 10.03 -4.65
N THR A 146 -4.53 9.76 -5.88
CA THR A 146 -5.36 9.81 -7.09
C THR A 146 -6.02 8.45 -7.33
N GLY A 147 -5.40 7.37 -6.88
CA GLY A 147 -5.94 6.02 -6.94
C GLY A 147 -5.27 5.11 -5.93
N TRP A 148 -6.02 4.16 -5.41
CA TRP A 148 -5.51 3.11 -4.53
C TRP A 148 -6.27 1.83 -4.81
N VAL A 149 -5.65 0.93 -5.58
CA VAL A 149 -6.30 -0.29 -6.07
C VAL A 149 -5.56 -1.54 -5.61
N SER A 150 -6.29 -2.60 -5.34
CA SER A 150 -5.73 -3.89 -4.91
C SER A 150 -6.54 -5.05 -5.46
N LEU A 151 -5.92 -6.23 -5.60
CA LEU A 151 -6.63 -7.46 -5.96
C LEU A 151 -7.16 -8.14 -4.69
N VAL A 152 -8.47 -8.31 -4.61
CA VAL A 152 -9.17 -8.99 -3.50
C VAL A 152 -10.13 -10.02 -4.08
N ASN A 153 -9.96 -11.30 -3.72
CA ASN A 153 -10.79 -12.40 -4.22
C ASN A 153 -10.92 -12.40 -5.78
N ASN A 154 -9.82 -12.15 -6.48
CA ASN A 154 -9.75 -12.02 -7.95
C ASN A 154 -10.54 -10.85 -8.56
N GLN A 155 -11.04 -9.92 -7.76
CA GLN A 155 -11.67 -8.69 -8.21
C GLN A 155 -10.80 -7.50 -7.79
N VAL A 156 -10.82 -6.42 -8.56
CA VAL A 156 -10.09 -5.21 -8.19
C VAL A 156 -10.98 -4.40 -7.25
N TYR A 157 -10.42 -3.98 -6.11
CA TYR A 157 -11.07 -3.07 -5.19
C TYR A 157 -10.33 -1.74 -5.20
N SER A 158 -11.07 -0.63 -5.29
CA SER A 158 -10.55 0.72 -5.11
C SER A 158 -10.83 1.18 -3.69
N LEU A 159 -9.80 1.29 -2.85
CA LEU A 159 -9.94 1.87 -1.52
C LEU A 159 -10.27 3.37 -1.60
N ARG A 160 -9.82 4.05 -2.67
CA ARG A 160 -10.13 5.47 -2.90
C ARG A 160 -11.61 5.70 -3.22
N GLU A 161 -12.22 4.83 -4.03
CA GLU A 161 -13.63 4.98 -4.43
C GLU A 161 -14.60 4.14 -3.56
N LYS A 162 -14.08 3.35 -2.63
CA LYS A 162 -14.82 2.41 -1.76
C LYS A 162 -15.60 1.32 -2.50
N GLU A 163 -15.20 0.95 -3.73
CA GLU A 163 -15.96 0.01 -4.58
C GLU A 163 -15.09 -1.03 -5.29
N PHE A 164 -15.73 -2.10 -5.77
CA PHE A 164 -15.13 -3.07 -6.68
C PHE A 164 -15.27 -2.60 -8.14
N ILE A 165 -14.19 -2.75 -8.92
CA ILE A 165 -14.08 -2.30 -10.33
C ILE A 165 -13.67 -3.42 -11.28
#